data_AF-A0A2G9SKU4-F1
#
_entry.id   AF-A0A2G9SKU4-F1
#
_cell.length_a   1.000
_cell.length_b   1.000
_cell.length_c   1.000
_cell.angle_alpha   90.00
_cell.angle_beta   90.00
_cell.angle_gamma   90.00
#
_symmetry.space_group_name_H-M   'P 1'
#
loop_
_entity.id
_entity.type
_entity.pdbx_description
1 polymer ?
#
loop_
_entity_poly.entity_id
_entity_poly.type
_entity_poly.pdbx_seq_one_letter_code
_entity_poly.pdbx_strand_id
1 'polypeptide(L)'
;GAIKPVVTFTPNWGNIIYYDDVTLTCDVPSTVPEEPRTYHWYKDNQPIPGDQQRLCIFISLVERDRGDYQCRTIDSDISDPVFLNVTRNDVILQRPPSAIFEGDPLTLRCHHVIFYNSINTKFYKDDQEIKSSESDSTFHIPYIMMSQSGLYKCTKQIHHHFDSNVMELSDESIISVKELFSPPEIKVTPSRVIEGDEMTMRCDTRLDPLRGGKKLHFAFYRDGRTMRGYDISDTYRVRSSQLEDSGNYTCEVRMVSDTVRKMSNGLHIQIF
;
A
#
# COMPACT_ATOMS: atom_id res chain seq x y z
N GLY A 1 -9.65 21.67 -10.19
CA GLY A 1 -9.34 21.69 -8.75
C GLY A 1 -7.92 22.16 -8.59
N ALA A 2 -7.61 22.87 -7.50
CA ALA A 2 -6.24 23.27 -7.22
C ALA A 2 -5.34 22.03 -7.05
N ILE A 3 -4.10 22.13 -7.50
CA ILE A 3 -3.11 21.06 -7.39
C ILE A 3 -2.79 20.87 -5.91
N LYS A 4 -2.69 19.63 -5.44
CA LYS A 4 -2.29 19.32 -4.07
C LYS A 4 -1.01 18.47 -4.09
N PRO A 5 0.11 18.97 -3.54
CA PRO A 5 1.36 18.22 -3.48
C PRO A 5 1.30 17.12 -2.41
N VAL A 6 2.28 16.21 -2.46
CA VAL A 6 2.42 15.07 -1.54
C VAL A 6 3.82 15.10 -0.94
N VAL A 7 3.93 14.93 0.38
CA VAL A 7 5.22 14.79 1.06
C VAL A 7 5.64 13.33 1.05
N THR A 8 6.87 13.05 0.63
CA THR A 8 7.47 11.71 0.65
C THR A 8 8.79 11.68 1.41
N PHE A 9 9.13 10.52 1.99
CA PHE A 9 10.36 10.31 2.75
C PHE A 9 11.39 9.54 1.95
N THR A 10 12.65 9.95 2.08
CA THR A 10 13.82 9.20 1.61
C THR A 10 14.82 9.05 2.76
N PRO A 11 15.06 7.84 3.28
CA PRO A 11 14.37 6.56 2.95
C PRO A 11 12.87 6.56 3.30
N ASN A 12 12.07 5.70 2.66
CA ASN A 12 10.60 5.69 2.78
C ASN A 12 10.09 4.95 4.02
N TRP A 13 10.50 5.40 5.21
CA TRP A 13 10.09 4.85 6.50
C TRP A 13 9.18 5.83 7.25
N GLY A 14 8.09 5.34 7.85
CA GLY A 14 7.19 6.18 8.66
C GLY A 14 7.69 6.46 10.08
N ASN A 15 8.74 5.76 10.50
CA ASN A 15 9.40 5.91 11.79
C ASN A 15 10.91 5.77 11.64
N ILE A 16 11.63 6.65 12.33
CA ILE A 16 13.10 6.69 12.37
C ILE A 16 13.60 6.70 13.83
N ILE A 17 14.86 6.34 14.01
CA ILE A 17 15.55 6.46 15.30
C ILE A 17 16.25 7.83 15.36
N TYR A 18 16.40 8.38 16.55
CA TYR A 18 17.31 9.51 16.78
C TYR A 18 18.67 9.27 16.11
N TYR A 19 19.27 10.34 15.58
CA TYR A 19 20.49 10.34 14.78
C TYR A 19 20.38 9.73 13.38
N ASP A 20 19.22 9.22 12.97
CA ASP A 20 18.98 8.92 11.55
C ASP A 20 18.92 10.22 10.73
N ASP A 21 19.31 10.08 9.46
CA ASP A 21 19.12 11.08 8.44
C ASP A 21 17.87 10.76 7.61
N VAL A 22 17.08 11.78 7.29
CA VAL A 22 15.91 11.66 6.41
C VAL A 22 15.77 12.90 5.54
N THR A 23 15.39 12.70 4.29
CA THR A 23 14.99 13.79 3.40
C THR A 23 13.51 13.72 3.10
N LEU A 24 12.80 14.83 3.32
CA LEU A 24 11.43 15.02 2.90
C LEU A 24 11.43 15.66 1.51
N THR A 25 10.59 15.19 0.60
CA THR A 25 10.44 15.76 -0.75
C THR A 25 8.99 16.20 -0.95
N CYS A 26 8.79 17.40 -1.48
CA CYS A 26 7.48 17.89 -1.87
C CYS A 26 7.21 17.52 -3.35
N ASP A 27 6.46 16.45 -3.56
CA ASP A 27 6.13 15.94 -4.88
C ASP A 27 4.88 16.62 -5.43
N VAL A 28 4.98 17.15 -6.64
CA VAL A 28 3.85 17.76 -7.35
C VAL A 28 3.48 16.89 -8.54
N PRO A 29 2.19 16.67 -8.84
CA PRO A 29 1.78 15.83 -9.96
C PRO A 29 2.44 16.22 -11.29
N SER A 30 2.94 15.22 -12.02
CA SER A 30 3.69 15.36 -13.28
C SER A 30 2.89 15.99 -14.43
N THR A 31 1.58 16.20 -14.25
CA THR A 31 0.69 16.88 -15.21
C THR A 31 0.92 18.40 -15.27
N VAL A 32 1.79 18.93 -14.42
CA VAL A 32 2.11 20.36 -14.33
C VAL A 32 3.54 20.57 -14.86
N PRO A 33 3.78 21.52 -15.79
CA PRO A 33 5.10 21.75 -16.38
C PRO A 33 6.21 21.91 -15.33
N GLU A 34 7.40 21.34 -15.59
CA GLU A 34 8.60 21.52 -14.78
C GLU A 34 9.17 22.94 -14.98
N GLU A 35 8.51 23.93 -14.39
CA GLU A 35 9.08 25.26 -14.19
C GLU A 35 9.81 25.33 -12.83
N PRO A 36 10.78 26.25 -12.64
CA PRO A 36 11.38 26.47 -11.33
C PRO A 36 10.29 26.86 -10.33
N ARG A 37 10.02 26.00 -9.35
CA ARG A 37 9.00 26.21 -8.31
C ARG A 37 9.65 26.60 -7.00
N THR A 38 9.05 27.58 -6.33
CA THR A 38 9.33 27.90 -4.93
C THR A 38 8.44 27.05 -4.04
N TYR A 39 9.05 26.37 -3.08
CA TYR A 39 8.37 25.49 -2.13
C TYR A 39 8.32 26.10 -0.74
N HIS A 40 7.20 25.97 -0.05
CA HIS A 40 7.05 26.42 1.33
C HIS A 40 6.76 25.21 2.21
N TRP A 41 7.57 25.03 3.25
CA TRP A 41 7.45 23.94 4.20
C TRP A 41 6.84 24.41 5.51
N TYR A 42 6.08 23.52 6.13
CA TYR A 42 5.46 23.72 7.43
C TYR A 42 5.72 22.50 8.31
N LYS A 43 6.05 22.74 9.58
CA LYS A 43 6.10 21.72 10.64
C LYS A 43 5.16 22.14 11.75
N ASP A 44 4.21 21.28 12.10
CA ASP A 44 3.21 21.56 13.14
C ASP A 44 2.49 22.90 12.92
N ASN A 45 2.16 23.18 11.64
CA ASN A 45 1.59 24.45 11.13
C ASN A 45 2.50 25.68 11.22
N GLN A 46 3.76 25.54 11.62
CA GLN A 46 4.74 26.63 11.66
C GLN A 46 5.61 26.64 10.40
N PRO A 47 5.87 27.80 9.77
CA PRO A 47 6.68 27.87 8.56
C PRO A 47 8.14 27.51 8.84
N ILE A 48 8.74 26.71 7.96
CA ILE A 48 10.17 26.40 7.95
C ILE A 48 10.84 27.30 6.90
N PRO A 49 11.91 28.04 7.25
CA PRO A 49 12.64 28.86 6.29
C PRO A 49 13.25 28.02 5.15
N GLY A 50 13.11 28.51 3.92
CA GLY A 50 13.64 27.88 2.72
C GLY A 50 12.62 27.85 1.58
N ASP A 51 13.12 27.62 0.37
CA ASP A 51 12.33 27.56 -0.87
C ASP A 51 12.52 26.25 -1.64
N GLN A 52 13.28 25.32 -1.07
CA GLN A 52 13.71 24.09 -1.73
C GLN A 52 12.63 23.02 -1.73
N GLN A 53 12.57 22.24 -2.81
CA GLN A 53 11.70 21.07 -2.91
C GLN A 53 12.01 20.01 -1.85
N ARG A 54 13.28 19.95 -1.40
CA ARG A 54 13.77 18.95 -0.46
C ARG A 54 14.09 19.61 0.87
N LEU A 55 13.64 18.99 1.95
CA LEU A 55 13.99 19.34 3.32
C LEU A 55 14.82 18.21 3.92
N CYS A 56 16.10 18.48 4.15
CA CYS A 56 17.03 17.50 4.72
C CYS A 56 17.11 17.64 6.25
N ILE A 57 16.86 16.55 6.95
CA ILE A 57 17.04 16.44 8.40
C ILE A 57 18.24 15.51 8.62
N PHE A 58 19.32 16.09 9.15
CA PHE A 58 20.52 15.34 9.52
C PHE A 58 20.61 15.17 11.01
N ILE A 59 21.02 13.99 11.47
CA ILE A 59 21.22 13.67 12.89
C ILE A 59 19.95 14.04 13.66
N SER A 60 18.86 13.32 13.36
CA SER A 60 17.54 13.65 13.88
C SER A 60 17.47 13.67 15.41
N LEU A 61 16.69 14.59 15.96
CA LEU A 61 16.46 14.72 17.40
C LEU A 61 14.95 14.71 17.68
N VAL A 62 14.53 13.87 18.63
CA VAL A 62 13.11 13.67 18.95
C VAL A 62 12.38 14.97 19.26
N GLU A 63 12.95 15.83 20.11
CA GLU A 63 12.32 17.09 20.52
C GLU A 63 12.21 18.12 19.39
N ARG A 64 13.07 18.01 18.37
CA ARG A 64 13.18 19.01 17.29
C ARG A 64 12.40 18.58 16.05
N ASP A 65 12.58 17.33 15.63
CA ASP A 65 12.25 16.88 14.27
C ASP A 65 10.96 16.06 14.21
N ARG A 66 10.48 15.52 15.34
CA ARG A 66 9.18 14.83 15.40
C ARG A 66 8.04 15.83 15.18
N GLY A 67 7.07 15.49 14.34
CA GLY A 67 5.91 16.34 14.08
C GLY A 67 5.26 16.09 12.72
N ASP A 68 4.23 16.87 12.43
CA ASP A 68 3.50 16.86 11.16
C ASP A 68 4.14 17.78 10.14
N TYR A 69 4.53 17.25 8.99
CA TYR A 69 5.13 18.00 7.90
C TYR A 69 4.16 18.17 6.74
N GLN A 70 4.13 19.39 6.22
CA GLN A 70 3.34 19.76 5.05
C GLN A 70 4.15 20.65 4.13
N CYS A 71 3.82 20.62 2.84
CA CYS A 71 4.42 21.50 1.86
C CYS A 71 3.37 22.10 0.93
N ARG A 72 3.73 23.21 0.27
CA ARG A 72 2.99 23.75 -0.88
C ARG A 72 3.93 24.46 -1.84
N THR A 73 3.46 24.63 -3.07
CA THR A 73 4.00 25.62 -4.00
C THR A 73 3.16 26.89 -3.96
N ILE A 74 3.59 27.94 -4.66
CA ILE A 74 2.87 29.23 -4.70
C ILE A 74 1.42 29.04 -5.20
N ASP A 75 1.24 28.20 -6.23
CA ASP A 75 -0.03 28.03 -6.94
C ASP A 75 -0.78 26.74 -6.54
N SER A 76 -0.40 26.10 -5.42
CA SER A 76 -1.02 24.86 -4.95
C SER A 76 -1.69 25.02 -3.59
N ASP A 77 -2.62 24.10 -3.31
CA ASP A 77 -3.09 23.90 -1.94
C ASP A 77 -1.95 23.33 -1.07
N ILE A 78 -2.14 23.40 0.24
CA ILE A 78 -1.27 22.73 1.20
C ILE A 78 -1.46 21.21 1.11
N SER A 79 -0.37 20.45 1.16
CA SER A 79 -0.40 18.99 1.17
C SER A 79 -1.17 18.47 2.39
N ASP A 80 -1.59 17.20 2.32
CA ASP A 80 -1.97 16.49 3.55
C ASP A 80 -0.76 16.38 4.48
N PRO A 81 -0.96 16.45 5.80
CA PRO A 81 0.12 16.28 6.77
C PRO A 81 0.66 14.86 6.73
N VAL A 82 1.97 14.73 6.81
CA VAL A 82 2.66 13.45 7.00
C VAL A 82 3.46 13.53 8.29
N PHE A 83 3.15 12.63 9.22
CA PHE A 83 3.78 12.56 10.53
C PHE A 83 5.15 11.88 10.46
N LEU A 84 6.22 12.60 10.83
CA LEU A 84 7.54 12.03 11.04
C LEU A 84 7.68 11.59 12.50
N ASN A 85 7.71 10.28 12.74
CA ASN A 85 7.92 9.75 14.08
C ASN A 85 9.41 9.49 14.34
N VAL A 86 10.03 10.30 15.21
CA VAL A 86 11.40 10.08 15.69
C VAL A 86 11.34 9.47 17.09
N THR A 87 12.07 8.37 17.31
CA THR A 87 12.05 7.61 18.56
C THR A 87 13.42 7.58 19.24
N ARG A 88 13.46 7.37 20.57
CA ARG A 88 14.71 7.16 21.33
C ARG A 88 15.07 5.69 21.52
N ASN A 89 14.33 4.78 20.88
CA ASN A 89 14.57 3.35 21.01
C ASN A 89 15.85 2.99 20.25
N ASP A 90 16.65 2.09 20.81
CA ASP A 90 17.91 1.67 20.18
C ASP A 90 17.70 0.69 19.02
N VAL A 91 16.55 0.01 18.99
CA VAL A 91 16.08 -0.86 17.91
C VAL A 91 14.62 -0.50 17.60
N ILE A 92 14.27 -0.38 16.32
CA ILE A 92 12.89 -0.19 15.86
C ILE A 92 12.55 -1.08 14.66
N LEU A 93 11.28 -1.38 14.51
CA LEU A 93 10.71 -1.98 13.32
C LEU A 93 10.20 -0.87 12.40
N GLN A 94 10.97 -0.56 11.34
CA GLN A 94 10.57 0.38 10.32
C GLN A 94 9.60 -0.27 9.34
N ARG A 95 8.53 0.47 9.01
CA ARG A 95 7.55 0.11 7.98
C ARG A 95 7.22 1.30 7.09
N PRO A 96 6.63 1.07 5.90
CA PRO A 96 6.21 2.17 5.03
C PRO A 96 5.23 3.12 5.75
N PRO A 97 5.31 4.44 5.51
CA PRO A 97 4.42 5.44 6.13
C PRO A 97 2.99 5.37 5.59
N SER A 98 2.83 4.94 4.34
CA SER A 98 1.54 4.88 3.66
C SER A 98 0.71 3.67 4.11
N ALA A 99 -0.62 3.76 3.92
CA ALA A 99 -1.49 2.60 4.04
C ALA A 99 -1.03 1.47 3.10
N ILE A 100 -1.05 0.24 3.62
CA ILE A 100 -0.65 -0.97 2.91
C ILE A 100 -1.93 -1.66 2.44
N PHE A 101 -2.02 -1.96 1.14
CA PHE A 101 -3.13 -2.67 0.53
C PHE A 101 -2.70 -4.08 0.12
N GLU A 102 -3.67 -4.97 -0.03
CA GLU A 102 -3.39 -6.29 -0.60
C GLU A 102 -2.76 -6.16 -2.00
N GLY A 103 -1.78 -7.02 -2.28
CA GLY A 103 -0.97 -7.01 -3.49
C GLY A 103 0.16 -5.97 -3.51
N ASP A 104 0.29 -5.11 -2.50
CA ASP A 104 1.44 -4.21 -2.36
C ASP A 104 2.69 -5.00 -1.92
N PRO A 105 3.90 -4.56 -2.32
CA PRO A 105 5.12 -5.03 -1.70
C PRO A 105 5.24 -4.47 -0.29
N LEU A 106 5.55 -5.33 0.67
CA LEU A 106 5.90 -4.94 2.02
C LEU A 106 7.40 -5.15 2.24
N THR A 107 8.09 -4.09 2.64
CA THR A 107 9.44 -4.18 3.19
C THR A 107 9.41 -3.69 4.63
N LEU A 108 9.87 -4.55 5.53
CA LEU A 108 10.13 -4.22 6.93
C LEU A 108 11.63 -4.14 7.15
N ARG A 109 12.05 -3.26 8.05
CA ARG A 109 13.45 -3.17 8.45
C ARG A 109 13.57 -3.11 9.95
N CYS A 110 14.30 -4.05 10.53
CA CYS A 110 14.73 -3.96 11.91
C CYS A 110 15.96 -3.05 11.95
N HIS A 111 15.75 -1.80 12.33
CA HIS A 111 16.77 -0.76 12.32
C HIS A 111 17.32 -0.55 13.73
N HIS A 112 18.57 -0.13 13.85
CA HIS A 112 19.22 0.16 15.13
C HIS A 112 20.04 1.44 15.03
N VAL A 113 20.25 2.10 16.17
CA VAL A 113 21.05 3.33 16.20
C VAL A 113 22.51 3.05 15.78
N ILE A 114 23.10 4.02 15.08
CA ILE A 114 24.41 3.92 14.42
C ILE A 114 25.59 3.57 15.36
N PHE A 115 25.42 3.75 16.68
CA PHE A 115 26.46 3.46 17.68
C PHE A 115 26.46 2.00 18.18
N TYR A 116 25.64 1.13 17.59
CA TYR A 116 25.69 -0.31 17.85
C TYR A 116 26.12 -1.09 16.61
N ASN A 117 26.75 -2.24 16.86
CA ASN A 117 26.81 -3.32 15.89
C ASN A 117 25.66 -4.29 16.20
N SER A 118 25.11 -4.94 15.17
CA SER A 118 24.04 -5.91 15.35
C SER A 118 24.34 -7.24 14.67
N ILE A 119 23.96 -8.33 15.33
CA ILE A 119 23.94 -9.70 14.79
C ILE A 119 22.59 -10.35 15.07
N ASN A 120 22.36 -11.52 14.46
CA ASN A 120 21.20 -12.39 14.76
C ASN A 120 19.85 -11.63 14.73
N THR A 121 19.57 -10.98 13.61
CA THR A 121 18.30 -10.29 13.38
C THR A 121 17.21 -11.31 13.11
N LYS A 122 16.10 -11.21 13.83
CA LYS A 122 14.94 -12.09 13.64
C LYS A 122 13.67 -11.29 13.45
N PHE A 123 12.77 -11.81 12.64
CA PHE A 123 11.43 -11.28 12.42
C PHE A 123 10.41 -12.32 12.83
N TYR A 124 9.32 -11.83 13.43
CA TYR A 124 8.20 -12.62 13.91
C TYR A 124 6.90 -12.04 13.36
N LYS A 125 5.94 -12.91 13.10
CA LYS A 125 4.52 -12.56 12.89
C LYS A 125 3.69 -13.37 13.85
N ASP A 126 2.92 -12.70 14.70
CA ASP A 126 2.05 -13.33 15.70
C ASP A 126 2.82 -14.41 16.51
N ASP A 127 3.98 -14.00 17.05
CA ASP A 127 4.96 -14.81 17.80
C ASP A 127 5.65 -15.96 17.04
N GLN A 128 5.32 -16.18 15.76
CA GLN A 128 6.03 -17.15 14.92
C GLN A 128 7.21 -16.52 14.21
N GLU A 129 8.41 -17.11 14.33
CA GLU A 129 9.60 -16.67 13.57
C GLU A 129 9.37 -16.89 12.06
N ILE A 130 9.46 -15.81 11.28
CA ILE A 130 9.26 -15.81 9.82
C ILE A 130 10.57 -15.61 9.05
N LYS A 131 11.61 -15.06 9.69
CA LYS A 131 12.95 -14.90 9.11
C LYS A 131 13.99 -14.73 10.22
N SER A 132 15.16 -15.29 10.02
CA SER A 132 16.37 -15.02 10.80
C SER A 132 17.57 -14.80 9.89
N SER A 133 18.49 -13.93 10.29
CA SER A 133 19.71 -13.62 9.55
C SER A 133 20.80 -13.09 10.46
N GLU A 134 22.05 -13.42 10.15
CA GLU A 134 23.21 -12.90 10.89
C GLU A 134 23.43 -11.40 10.67
N SER A 135 23.17 -10.89 9.47
CA SER A 135 23.46 -9.49 9.10
C SER A 135 22.31 -8.76 8.43
N ASP A 136 21.33 -9.48 7.84
CA ASP A 136 20.23 -8.85 7.14
C ASP A 136 19.28 -8.17 8.13
N SER A 137 19.03 -6.89 7.89
CA SER A 137 18.12 -6.07 8.69
C SER A 137 16.75 -5.92 8.06
N THR A 138 16.48 -6.55 6.93
CA THR A 138 15.26 -6.34 6.14
C THR A 138 14.47 -7.63 5.92
N PHE A 139 13.15 -7.51 5.84
CA PHE A 139 12.25 -8.58 5.48
C PHE A 139 11.31 -8.09 4.39
N HIS A 140 11.25 -8.81 3.27
CA HIS A 140 10.51 -8.39 2.09
C HIS A 140 9.46 -9.43 1.72
N ILE A 141 8.22 -8.98 1.57
CA ILE A 141 7.10 -9.72 0.99
C ILE A 141 6.75 -9.04 -0.35
N PRO A 142 6.93 -9.70 -1.50
CA PRO A 142 6.64 -9.08 -2.80
C PRO A 142 5.18 -8.65 -2.97
N TYR A 143 4.24 -9.47 -2.47
CA TYR A 143 2.80 -9.22 -2.56
C TYR A 143 2.13 -9.65 -1.26
N ILE A 144 1.73 -8.69 -0.43
CA ILE A 144 1.08 -8.99 0.86
C ILE A 144 -0.42 -9.19 0.72
N MET A 145 -1.00 -10.12 1.46
CA MET A 145 -2.46 -10.39 1.47
C MET A 145 -3.12 -9.89 2.75
N MET A 146 -4.44 -9.69 2.74
CA MET A 146 -5.20 -9.27 3.93
C MET A 146 -5.01 -10.20 5.14
N SER A 147 -4.93 -11.51 4.89
CA SER A 147 -4.70 -12.55 5.90
C SER A 147 -3.32 -12.46 6.58
N GLN A 148 -2.39 -11.70 6.00
CA GLN A 148 -1.07 -11.44 6.57
C GLN A 148 -1.05 -10.20 7.47
N SER A 149 -2.20 -9.57 7.72
CA SER A 149 -2.30 -8.62 8.83
C SER A 149 -1.95 -9.31 10.16
N GLY A 150 -1.40 -8.56 11.11
CA GLY A 150 -1.01 -9.11 12.41
C GLY A 150 0.02 -8.25 13.14
N LEU A 151 0.49 -8.76 14.28
CA LEU A 151 1.57 -8.16 15.03
C LEU A 151 2.90 -8.64 14.43
N TYR A 152 3.68 -7.70 13.92
CA TYR A 152 5.03 -7.97 13.47
C TYR A 152 6.01 -7.47 14.52
N LYS A 153 7.00 -8.31 14.83
CA LYS A 153 8.05 -8.00 15.79
C LYS A 153 9.40 -8.28 15.14
N CYS A 154 10.40 -7.46 15.46
CA CYS A 154 11.78 -7.81 15.18
C CYS A 154 12.61 -7.84 16.44
N THR A 155 13.64 -8.68 16.46
CA THR A 155 14.65 -8.73 17.51
C THR A 155 16.04 -8.63 16.91
N LYS A 156 16.97 -8.04 17.65
CA LYS A 156 18.39 -7.94 17.32
C LYS A 156 19.22 -8.13 18.56
N GLN A 157 20.35 -8.81 18.39
CA GLN A 157 21.43 -8.77 19.37
C GLN A 157 22.35 -7.61 19.01
N ILE A 158 22.43 -6.62 19.89
CA ILE A 158 23.26 -5.43 19.72
C ILE A 158 24.39 -5.40 20.75
N HIS A 159 25.52 -4.82 20.37
CA HIS A 159 26.59 -4.47 21.31
C HIS A 159 27.15 -3.11 20.95
N HIS A 160 27.50 -2.32 21.96
CA HIS A 160 28.04 -0.99 21.76
C HIS A 160 29.44 -1.09 21.16
N HIS A 161 29.83 -0.15 20.31
CA HIS A 161 31.18 -0.17 19.72
C HIS A 161 32.30 -0.16 20.77
N PHE A 162 32.01 0.31 21.99
CA PHE A 162 32.96 0.46 23.09
C PHE A 162 32.71 -0.50 24.27
N ASP A 163 31.78 -1.44 24.17
CA ASP A 163 31.47 -2.43 25.21
C ASP A 163 31.22 -3.81 24.60
N SER A 164 31.73 -4.87 25.24
CA SER A 164 31.52 -6.26 24.83
C SER A 164 30.16 -6.84 25.25
N ASN A 165 29.37 -6.10 26.04
CA ASN A 165 28.05 -6.57 26.46
C ASN A 165 27.08 -6.68 25.28
N VAL A 166 26.56 -7.90 25.06
CA VAL A 166 25.52 -8.18 24.07
C VAL A 166 24.16 -8.07 24.74
N MET A 167 23.27 -7.26 24.17
CA MET A 167 21.89 -7.09 24.60
C MET A 167 20.95 -7.51 23.48
N GLU A 168 19.87 -8.21 23.81
CA GLU A 168 18.80 -8.49 22.85
C GLU A 168 17.69 -7.45 23.01
N LEU A 169 17.45 -6.67 21.96
CA LEU A 169 16.40 -5.66 21.91
C LEU A 169 15.38 -6.00 20.84
N SER A 170 14.18 -5.47 20.99
CA SER A 170 13.07 -5.73 20.09
C SER A 170 12.15 -4.54 19.94
N ASP A 171 11.45 -4.50 18.83
CA ASP A 171 10.34 -3.58 18.59
C ASP A 171 9.24 -4.28 17.81
N GLU A 172 8.01 -3.77 17.94
CA GLU A 172 6.82 -4.39 17.36
C GLU A 172 5.85 -3.35 16.82
N SER A 173 5.16 -3.73 15.75
CA SER A 173 4.13 -2.91 15.12
C SER A 173 3.02 -3.79 14.57
N ILE A 174 1.79 -3.36 14.77
CA ILE A 174 0.63 -3.95 14.09
C ILE A 174 0.67 -3.49 12.63
N ILE A 175 0.60 -4.43 11.71
CA ILE A 175 0.44 -4.19 10.28
C ILE A 175 -0.98 -4.58 9.90
N SER A 176 -1.74 -3.60 9.44
CA SER A 176 -3.10 -3.80 8.93
C SER A 176 -3.10 -3.61 7.42
N VAL A 177 -3.37 -4.69 6.70
CA VAL A 177 -3.45 -4.71 5.23
C VAL A 177 -4.90 -4.44 4.84
N LYS A 178 -5.11 -3.38 4.06
CA LYS A 178 -6.44 -2.97 3.60
C LYS A 178 -6.86 -3.74 2.35
N GLU A 179 -8.17 -3.91 2.21
CA GLU A 179 -8.78 -4.42 0.99
C GLU A 179 -8.54 -3.44 -0.17
N LEU A 180 -8.12 -3.95 -1.32
CA LEU A 180 -7.89 -3.15 -2.52
C LEU A 180 -9.19 -2.91 -3.28
N PHE A 181 -9.96 -3.97 -3.52
CA PHE A 181 -11.30 -3.88 -4.10
C PHE A 181 -12.22 -4.94 -3.51
N SER A 182 -13.50 -4.64 -3.36
CA SER A 182 -14.46 -5.58 -2.75
C SER A 182 -14.57 -6.89 -3.56
N PRO A 183 -14.88 -8.04 -2.93
CA PRO A 183 -15.17 -9.27 -3.66
C PRO A 183 -16.25 -9.00 -4.72
N PRO A 184 -16.06 -9.46 -5.97
CA PRO A 184 -16.97 -9.10 -7.05
C PRO A 184 -18.31 -9.82 -6.94
N GLU A 185 -19.37 -9.15 -7.36
CA GLU A 185 -20.72 -9.71 -7.46
C GLU A 185 -21.17 -9.70 -8.92
N ILE A 186 -21.57 -10.86 -9.44
CA ILE A 186 -22.16 -10.93 -10.78
C ILE A 186 -23.65 -10.59 -10.72
N LYS A 187 -24.10 -9.69 -11.60
CA LYS A 187 -25.48 -9.22 -11.73
C LYS A 187 -25.93 -9.38 -13.17
N VAL A 188 -27.19 -9.76 -13.40
CA VAL A 188 -27.77 -9.91 -14.75
C VAL A 188 -28.93 -8.93 -14.95
N THR A 189 -29.06 -8.40 -16.16
CA THR A 189 -30.18 -7.54 -16.57
C THR A 189 -30.63 -7.92 -17.99
N PRO A 190 -31.92 -8.22 -18.22
CA PRO A 190 -32.99 -8.36 -17.21
C PRO A 190 -32.78 -9.58 -16.30
N SER A 191 -33.46 -9.62 -15.15
CA SER A 191 -33.36 -10.73 -14.19
C SER A 191 -34.06 -12.02 -14.66
N ARG A 192 -35.02 -11.89 -15.58
CA ARG A 192 -35.70 -12.99 -16.25
C ARG A 192 -35.44 -12.85 -17.74
N VAL A 193 -34.90 -13.90 -18.34
CA VAL A 193 -34.46 -13.94 -19.74
C VAL A 193 -35.19 -15.07 -20.43
N ILE A 194 -35.83 -14.79 -21.56
CA ILE A 194 -36.41 -15.81 -22.45
C ILE A 194 -35.54 -15.97 -23.70
N GLU A 195 -35.76 -17.04 -24.47
CA GLU A 195 -35.06 -17.26 -25.72
C GLU A 195 -35.24 -16.07 -26.70
N GLY A 196 -34.13 -15.62 -27.29
CA GLY A 196 -34.07 -14.45 -28.17
C GLY A 196 -33.87 -13.12 -27.44
N ASP A 197 -34.03 -13.06 -26.11
CA ASP A 197 -33.77 -11.84 -25.35
C ASP A 197 -32.30 -11.44 -25.36
N GLU A 198 -32.07 -10.15 -25.21
CA GLU A 198 -30.77 -9.63 -24.87
C GLU A 198 -30.58 -9.59 -23.35
N MET A 199 -29.48 -10.17 -22.87
CA MET A 199 -29.07 -10.05 -21.48
C MET A 199 -27.66 -9.47 -21.34
N THR A 200 -27.46 -8.71 -20.27
CA THR A 200 -26.15 -8.17 -19.89
C THR A 200 -25.80 -8.62 -18.49
N MET A 201 -24.64 -9.25 -18.36
CA MET A 201 -24.00 -9.54 -17.10
C MET A 201 -23.05 -8.40 -16.73
N ARG A 202 -23.08 -7.96 -15.48
CA ARG A 202 -22.19 -6.96 -14.90
C ARG A 202 -21.44 -7.57 -13.73
N CYS A 203 -20.12 -7.40 -13.71
CA CYS A 203 -19.27 -7.80 -12.60
C CYS A 203 -19.04 -6.57 -11.70
N ASP A 204 -19.78 -6.49 -10.61
CA ASP A 204 -19.80 -5.33 -9.73
C ASP A 204 -18.72 -5.47 -8.63
N THR A 205 -17.84 -4.49 -8.51
CA THR A 205 -16.80 -4.41 -7.48
C THR A 205 -16.44 -2.94 -7.24
N ARG A 206 -15.92 -2.63 -6.06
CA ARG A 206 -15.53 -1.27 -5.68
C ARG A 206 -14.05 -1.23 -5.34
N LEU A 207 -13.28 -0.52 -6.15
CA LEU A 207 -11.88 -0.21 -5.87
C LEU A 207 -11.79 0.86 -4.77
N ASP A 208 -10.83 0.71 -3.85
CA ASP A 208 -10.59 1.70 -2.81
C ASP A 208 -10.27 3.07 -3.42
N PRO A 209 -10.89 4.18 -2.95
CA PRO A 209 -10.68 5.51 -3.50
C PRO A 209 -9.21 5.97 -3.52
N LEU A 210 -8.40 5.55 -2.54
CA LEU A 210 -6.96 5.88 -2.48
C LEU A 210 -6.15 5.16 -3.57
N ARG A 211 -6.76 4.20 -4.26
CA ARG A 211 -6.17 3.41 -5.35
C ARG A 211 -6.85 3.66 -6.69
N GLY A 212 -7.69 4.70 -6.81
CA GLY A 212 -8.46 5.04 -8.02
C GLY A 212 -7.66 5.27 -9.31
N GLY A 213 -6.33 5.44 -9.23
CA GLY A 213 -5.44 5.50 -10.40
C GLY A 213 -5.10 4.13 -11.01
N LYS A 214 -5.53 3.02 -10.40
CA LYS A 214 -5.29 1.66 -10.89
C LYS A 214 -6.47 1.18 -11.75
N LYS A 215 -6.19 0.30 -12.72
CA LYS A 215 -7.20 -0.32 -13.59
C LYS A 215 -7.39 -1.78 -13.22
N LEU A 216 -8.64 -2.24 -13.28
CA LEU A 216 -9.03 -3.63 -13.07
C LEU A 216 -9.36 -4.28 -14.41
N HIS A 217 -9.09 -5.58 -14.53
CA HIS A 217 -9.51 -6.41 -15.65
C HIS A 217 -10.51 -7.47 -15.19
N PHE A 218 -11.49 -7.76 -16.05
CA PHE A 218 -12.65 -8.60 -15.79
C PHE A 218 -12.73 -9.74 -16.80
N ALA A 219 -12.86 -10.96 -16.30
CA ALA A 219 -13.16 -12.15 -17.09
C ALA A 219 -14.52 -12.74 -16.68
N PHE A 220 -15.20 -13.37 -17.64
CA PHE A 220 -16.52 -13.97 -17.45
C PHE A 220 -16.51 -15.45 -17.80
N TYR A 221 -17.16 -16.25 -16.96
CA TYR A 221 -17.21 -17.70 -17.10
C TYR A 221 -18.65 -18.21 -16.99
N ARG A 222 -18.92 -19.31 -17.69
CA ARG A 222 -20.16 -20.09 -17.60
C ARG A 222 -19.80 -21.56 -17.38
N ASP A 223 -20.25 -22.14 -16.28
CA ASP A 223 -19.95 -23.52 -15.89
C ASP A 223 -18.43 -23.83 -15.92
N GLY A 224 -17.63 -22.85 -15.49
CA GLY A 224 -16.17 -22.90 -15.50
C GLY A 224 -15.49 -22.68 -16.87
N ARG A 225 -16.26 -22.50 -17.95
CA ARG A 225 -15.74 -22.21 -19.29
C ARG A 225 -15.63 -20.71 -19.52
N THR A 226 -14.53 -20.27 -20.12
CA THR A 226 -14.30 -18.85 -20.44
C THR A 226 -15.24 -18.40 -21.54
N MET A 227 -16.15 -17.48 -21.21
CA MET A 227 -17.01 -16.78 -22.17
C MET A 227 -16.27 -15.57 -22.74
N ARG A 228 -15.56 -14.86 -21.87
CA ARG A 228 -14.68 -13.76 -22.24
C ARG A 228 -13.47 -13.72 -21.32
N GLY A 229 -12.28 -13.64 -21.92
CA GLY A 229 -11.05 -13.38 -21.19
C GLY A 229 -11.01 -11.99 -20.56
N TYR A 230 -9.88 -11.67 -19.92
CA TYR A 230 -9.68 -10.41 -19.23
C TYR A 230 -9.75 -9.20 -20.17
N ASP A 231 -10.64 -8.28 -19.85
CA ASP A 231 -10.83 -6.99 -20.52
C ASP A 231 -11.06 -5.90 -19.45
N ILE A 232 -10.95 -4.62 -19.80
CA ILE A 232 -11.28 -3.48 -18.93
C ILE A 232 -12.80 -3.38 -18.72
N SER A 233 -13.62 -3.88 -19.65
CA SER A 233 -15.07 -3.82 -19.54
C SER A 233 -15.59 -4.67 -18.37
N ASP A 234 -16.38 -4.07 -17.48
CA ASP A 234 -17.04 -4.74 -16.36
C ASP A 234 -18.35 -5.46 -16.76
N THR A 235 -18.68 -5.48 -18.06
CA THR A 235 -19.93 -6.06 -18.58
C THR A 235 -19.70 -7.05 -19.72
N TYR A 236 -20.53 -8.08 -19.78
CA TYR A 236 -20.59 -9.04 -20.89
C TYR A 236 -22.03 -9.16 -21.39
N ARG A 237 -22.23 -8.97 -22.70
CA ARG A 237 -23.55 -8.88 -23.33
C ARG A 237 -23.79 -10.08 -24.25
N VAL A 238 -24.93 -10.74 -24.06
CA VAL A 238 -25.46 -11.79 -24.93
C VAL A 238 -26.63 -11.19 -25.69
N ARG A 239 -26.50 -11.04 -27.01
CA ARG A 239 -27.47 -10.29 -27.85
C ARG A 239 -28.77 -11.06 -28.13
N SER A 240 -28.69 -12.38 -28.17
CA SER A 240 -29.80 -13.28 -28.48
C SER A 240 -29.61 -14.56 -27.68
N SER A 241 -30.25 -14.62 -26.52
CA SER A 241 -30.08 -15.70 -25.55
C SER A 241 -30.68 -17.01 -26.08
N GLN A 242 -30.00 -18.14 -25.88
CA GLN A 242 -30.47 -19.47 -26.26
C GLN A 242 -30.64 -20.36 -25.02
N LEU A 243 -31.41 -21.44 -25.10
CA LEU A 243 -31.56 -22.37 -23.97
C LEU A 243 -30.22 -22.92 -23.46
N GLU A 244 -29.25 -23.14 -24.37
CA GLU A 244 -27.88 -23.58 -24.08
C GLU A 244 -27.02 -22.53 -23.34
N ASP A 245 -27.49 -21.29 -23.26
CA ASP A 245 -26.86 -20.24 -22.45
C ASP A 245 -27.29 -20.32 -20.97
N SER A 246 -28.17 -21.24 -20.59
CA SER A 246 -28.48 -21.48 -19.18
C SER A 246 -27.27 -22.11 -18.47
N GLY A 247 -26.97 -21.69 -17.25
CA GLY A 247 -25.80 -22.19 -16.53
C GLY A 247 -25.44 -21.37 -15.29
N ASN A 248 -24.37 -21.77 -14.61
CA ASN A 248 -23.82 -21.04 -13.48
C ASN A 248 -22.75 -20.05 -13.97
N TYR A 249 -23.02 -18.77 -13.80
CA TYR A 249 -22.15 -17.70 -14.24
C TYR A 249 -21.30 -17.17 -13.09
N THR A 250 -20.02 -16.94 -13.37
CA THR A 250 -19.09 -16.26 -12.45
C THR A 250 -18.30 -15.20 -13.19
N CYS A 251 -17.77 -14.22 -12.45
CA CYS A 251 -16.80 -13.27 -12.97
C CYS A 251 -15.55 -13.23 -12.08
N GLU A 252 -14.40 -13.03 -12.72
CA GLU A 252 -13.13 -12.83 -12.02
C GLU A 252 -12.59 -11.44 -12.29
N VAL A 253 -12.14 -10.78 -11.24
CA VAL A 253 -11.54 -9.45 -11.29
C VAL A 253 -10.11 -9.55 -10.85
N ARG A 254 -9.20 -8.92 -11.60
CA ARG A 254 -7.79 -8.81 -11.22
C ARG A 254 -7.20 -7.44 -11.47
N MET A 255 -6.10 -7.17 -10.80
CA MET A 255 -5.19 -6.09 -11.15
C MET A 255 -4.45 -6.40 -12.45
N VAL A 256 -4.08 -5.37 -13.21
CA VAL A 256 -3.23 -5.52 -14.41
C VAL A 256 -1.88 -6.16 -14.07
N SER A 257 -1.32 -5.85 -12.89
CA SER A 257 -0.09 -6.46 -12.36
C SER A 257 -0.24 -7.92 -11.96
N ASP A 258 -1.47 -8.45 -11.97
CA ASP A 258 -1.81 -9.82 -11.58
C ASP A 258 -1.52 -10.17 -10.12
N THR A 259 -1.30 -9.16 -9.27
CA THR A 259 -0.93 -9.33 -7.85
C THR A 259 -2.12 -9.65 -6.95
N VAL A 260 -3.32 -9.24 -7.36
CA VAL A 260 -4.58 -9.48 -6.64
C VAL A 260 -5.62 -9.96 -7.65
N ARG A 261 -6.32 -11.04 -7.31
CA ARG A 261 -7.46 -11.57 -8.04
C ARG A 261 -8.55 -12.02 -7.08
N LYS A 262 -9.81 -11.77 -7.45
CA LYS A 262 -10.99 -12.22 -6.69
C LYS A 262 -12.02 -12.74 -7.68
N MET A 263 -12.65 -13.86 -7.32
CA MET A 263 -13.73 -14.49 -8.09
C MET A 263 -15.05 -14.21 -7.39
N SER A 264 -16.12 -14.03 -8.17
CA SER A 264 -17.46 -13.87 -7.64
C SER A 264 -18.03 -15.21 -7.17
N ASN A 265 -19.05 -15.15 -6.33
CA ASN A 265 -19.94 -16.30 -6.17
C ASN A 265 -20.66 -16.58 -7.50
N GLY A 266 -21.10 -17.84 -7.68
CA GLY A 266 -21.86 -18.26 -8.85
C GLY A 266 -23.30 -17.75 -8.83
N LEU A 267 -23.78 -17.28 -9.98
CA LEU A 267 -25.17 -16.93 -10.23
C LEU A 267 -25.73 -17.87 -11.30
N HIS A 268 -26.68 -18.71 -10.92
CA HIS A 268 -27.39 -19.54 -11.87
C HIS A 268 -28.41 -18.72 -12.65
N ILE A 269 -28.31 -18.73 -13.97
CA ILE A 269 -29.23 -18.06 -14.90
C ILE A 269 -29.92 -19.16 -15.71
N GLN A 270 -31.25 -19.17 -15.67
CA GLN A 270 -32.11 -20.05 -16.45
C GLN A 270 -32.80 -19.23 -17.55
N ILE A 271 -32.68 -19.69 -18.79
CA ILE A 271 -33.39 -19.11 -19.94
C ILE A 271 -34.61 -19.98 -20.22
N PHE A 272 -35.72 -19.33 -20.55
CA PHE A 272 -37.03 -19.96 -20.76
C PHE A 272 -37.52 -19.85 -22.20
#